data_AF-B2AQH0-F1
#
_entry.id   AF-B2AQH0-F1
#
_cell.length_a   1.000
_cell.length_b   1.000
_cell.length_c   1.000
_cell.angle_alpha   90.00
_cell.angle_beta   90.00
_cell.angle_gamma   90.00
#
_symmetry.space_group_name_H-M   'P 1'
#
loop_
_entity.id
_entity.type
_entity.pdbx_description
1 polymer ?
#
loop_
_entity_poly.entity_id
_entity_poly.type
_entity_poly.pdbx_seq_one_letter_code
_entity_poly.pdbx_strand_id
1 'polypeptide(L)'
;APWKPAERYIFNLHRGNVLMDESDDSTNPVQFHGLLLSCRVIYQETAVLLYSANSFVAYLEDDCDRLLALTTTAISSLTHLKIVVNQNSCHQQCTQCINSRIEDSSLYCYHQPTPEPCDEDASQAADQPPNGRLLTSSDTTTESLFENWRSAIEHLSASLLPGRLTLSVVCDVAHDDLKAGKLVVAPMALLPRLDDCHIRLSWRANAKLQQLARDAVEQARCIALPKSTAPSSSSPLLRLPRELRLRILAYTDLVTPIREVSWDGETYKADGSSNYHSWHRAGFVNETLARCRSDHHYGCQFKSCWSRGSADRYIGCFCSVRHAAVSSTCRCWSPPTPLFLVCRSLCYEAQHVFFSSNRFIVHDHVYTDTNSGTRMQSTWGLSTYPHARLTASKFLRDKVPDNSLGSIRFLELTFPAYSHEAWPDPDGPAIKEWIETIKHVNDKLNKPGLTLRIIMADAAHSAQETQRTMTDENGEVVKRAYTSLIDPLRCLGQDCTGEPLHRFYAHLPDPLAWTEANEALLAEDPCKYFHGINLKEQKLREEAERLVLGDERYEKQWGFAGVDVGHTGGGEGKDDYHDDGRSDKDNDYAINEASGTLLAKTLEEWDEDEKELKEPKGSYWLFFHHLLRSGAL
;
A
#
# COMPACT_ATOMS: atom_id res chain seq x y z
N ALA A 1 17.88 34.05 5.36
CA ALA A 1 17.04 33.20 4.51
C ALA A 1 17.61 31.77 4.55
N PRO A 2 16.81 30.73 4.83
CA PRO A 2 17.31 29.37 4.70
C PRO A 2 17.61 29.10 3.23
N TRP A 3 18.81 28.56 2.96
CA TRP A 3 19.22 28.15 1.62
C TRP A 3 18.20 27.13 1.08
N LYS A 4 17.48 27.48 0.02
CA LYS A 4 16.76 26.48 -0.77
C LYS A 4 17.82 25.55 -1.39
N PRO A 5 17.68 24.22 -1.29
CA PRO A 5 18.56 23.32 -2.04
C PRO A 5 18.45 23.66 -3.53
N ALA A 6 19.60 23.72 -4.22
CA ALA A 6 19.63 23.99 -5.65
C ALA A 6 18.76 22.95 -6.38
N GLU A 7 17.86 23.43 -7.24
CA GLU A 7 17.04 22.58 -8.10
C GLU A 7 17.95 21.76 -9.02
N ARG A 8 17.76 20.44 -9.04
CA ARG A 8 18.49 19.54 -9.94
C ARG A 8 17.72 19.42 -11.24
N TYR A 9 18.37 19.68 -12.37
CA TYR A 9 17.77 19.48 -13.68
C TYR A 9 18.02 18.06 -14.18
N ILE A 10 17.12 17.61 -15.05
CA ILE A 10 17.15 16.27 -15.64
C ILE A 10 17.28 16.40 -17.13
N PHE A 11 18.37 15.85 -17.66
CA PHE A 11 18.67 15.90 -19.08
C PHE A 11 18.39 14.54 -19.71
N ASN A 12 17.51 14.55 -20.70
CA ASN A 12 17.33 13.40 -21.57
C ASN A 12 18.36 13.48 -22.70
N LEU A 13 19.32 12.55 -22.73
CA LEU A 13 20.32 12.48 -23.79
C LEU A 13 19.68 12.20 -25.16
N HIS A 14 18.40 11.81 -25.19
CA HIS A 14 17.67 11.46 -26.41
C HIS A 14 17.18 12.64 -27.24
N ARG A 15 16.93 13.80 -26.60
CA ARG A 15 16.41 15.03 -27.21
C ARG A 15 17.46 16.12 -26.99
N GLY A 16 18.28 16.41 -28.00
CA GLY A 16 19.46 17.28 -27.87
C GLY A 16 19.23 18.48 -26.95
N ASN A 17 19.89 18.51 -25.79
CA ASN A 17 20.05 19.63 -24.84
C ASN A 17 18.91 20.68 -24.75
N VAL A 18 17.64 20.27 -24.70
CA VAL A 18 16.54 21.18 -24.36
C VAL A 18 16.35 21.18 -22.85
N LEU A 19 16.66 22.31 -22.20
CA LEU A 19 16.27 22.59 -20.81
C LEU A 19 14.76 22.80 -20.76
N MET A 20 14.07 22.09 -19.87
CA MET A 20 12.68 22.36 -19.52
C MET A 20 12.69 23.11 -18.18
N ASP A 21 12.40 24.41 -18.20
CA ASP A 21 12.19 25.22 -17.00
C ASP A 21 10.74 25.03 -16.53
N GLU A 22 10.53 24.85 -15.22
CA GLU A 22 9.20 24.70 -14.61
C GLU A 22 8.50 26.05 -14.38
N SER A 23 9.18 27.17 -14.66
CA SER A 23 8.66 28.51 -14.37
C SER A 23 8.63 29.45 -15.58
N ASP A 24 7.40 29.76 -16.01
CA ASP A 24 6.99 30.93 -16.80
C ASP A 24 6.98 30.83 -18.35
N ASP A 25 5.87 31.32 -18.91
CA ASP A 25 5.31 30.96 -20.22
C ASP A 25 5.90 31.76 -21.40
N SER A 26 7.18 32.17 -21.33
CA SER A 26 7.77 33.00 -22.40
C SER A 26 9.28 32.92 -22.59
N THR A 27 10.02 32.06 -21.87
CA THR A 27 11.47 31.98 -22.03
C THR A 27 11.87 30.94 -23.06
N ASN A 28 12.40 31.42 -24.20
CA ASN A 28 13.19 30.61 -25.14
C ASN A 28 14.07 29.62 -24.38
N PRO A 29 14.11 28.31 -24.75
CA PRO A 29 14.94 27.33 -24.06
C PRO A 29 16.37 27.84 -24.01
N VAL A 30 16.89 28.07 -22.80
CA VAL A 30 18.24 28.58 -22.59
C VAL A 30 19.20 27.58 -23.23
N GLN A 31 19.77 27.92 -24.39
CA GLN A 31 20.70 27.04 -25.08
C GLN A 31 22.04 27.02 -24.33
N PHE A 32 22.17 26.12 -23.34
CA PHE A 32 23.45 25.84 -22.66
C PHE A 32 24.54 25.38 -23.64
N HIS A 33 24.14 24.97 -24.84
CA HIS A 33 25.03 24.51 -25.90
C HIS A 33 26.10 25.54 -26.28
N GLY A 34 25.81 26.84 -26.18
CA GLY A 34 26.76 27.90 -26.54
C GLY A 34 28.03 27.88 -25.67
N LEU A 35 27.91 27.61 -24.37
CA LEU A 35 29.06 27.53 -23.46
C LEU A 35 29.92 26.29 -23.74
N LEU A 36 29.27 25.15 -23.99
CA LEU A 36 29.95 23.90 -24.35
C LEU A 36 30.68 23.98 -25.71
N LEU A 37 30.29 24.92 -26.58
CA LEU A 37 30.90 25.10 -27.91
C LEU A 37 31.93 26.24 -27.97
N SER A 38 32.14 26.99 -26.88
CA SER A 38 32.94 28.22 -26.90
C SER A 38 34.45 27.98 -27.07
N CYS A 39 35.11 27.39 -26.08
CA CYS A 39 36.52 26.98 -26.14
C CYS A 39 36.79 25.78 -25.23
N ARG A 40 37.93 25.12 -25.40
CA ARG A 40 38.27 23.90 -24.64
C ARG A 40 38.27 24.10 -23.12
N VAL A 41 38.75 25.25 -22.64
CA VAL A 41 38.81 25.57 -21.21
C VAL A 41 37.40 25.73 -20.64
N ILE A 42 36.58 26.56 -21.27
CA ILE A 42 35.19 26.78 -20.85
C ILE A 42 34.39 25.47 -20.95
N TYR A 43 34.61 24.66 -22.00
CA TYR A 43 34.00 23.33 -22.10
C TYR A 43 34.36 22.44 -20.91
N GLN A 44 35.64 22.36 -20.52
CA GLN A 44 36.07 21.53 -19.40
C GLN A 44 35.41 21.96 -18.09
N GLU A 45 35.38 23.26 -17.79
CA GLU A 45 34.75 23.77 -16.57
C GLU A 45 33.23 23.60 -16.59
N THR A 46 32.59 23.95 -17.71
CA THR A 46 31.13 23.87 -17.87
C THR A 46 30.65 22.43 -17.88
N ALA A 47 31.37 21.51 -18.54
CA ALA A 47 31.03 20.09 -18.54
C ALA A 47 31.12 19.50 -17.13
N VAL A 48 32.16 19.84 -16.36
CA VAL A 48 32.27 19.38 -14.97
C VAL A 48 31.05 19.84 -14.16
N LEU A 49 30.67 21.11 -14.26
CA LEU A 49 29.49 21.63 -13.56
C LEU A 49 28.19 20.97 -14.02
N LEU A 50 27.98 20.89 -15.34
CA LEU A 50 26.78 20.28 -15.94
C LEU A 50 26.61 18.83 -15.52
N TYR A 51 27.65 18.00 -15.69
CA TYR A 51 27.55 16.56 -15.43
C TYR A 51 27.58 16.21 -13.94
N SER A 52 28.17 17.06 -13.09
CA SER A 52 28.22 16.79 -11.64
C SER A 52 26.99 17.29 -10.87
N ALA A 53 26.33 18.35 -11.34
CA ALA A 53 25.18 18.94 -10.65
C ALA A 53 23.83 18.33 -11.06
N ASN A 54 23.77 17.63 -12.20
CA ASN A 54 22.51 17.22 -12.82
C ASN A 54 22.39 15.69 -12.94
N SER A 55 21.17 15.24 -13.26
CA SER A 55 20.87 13.83 -13.51
C SER A 55 20.62 13.59 -14.99
N PHE A 56 21.18 12.50 -15.53
CA PHE A 56 21.08 12.17 -16.95
C PHE A 56 20.30 10.89 -17.15
N VAL A 57 19.49 10.84 -18.20
CA VAL A 57 18.77 9.63 -18.63
C VAL A 57 19.19 9.27 -20.05
N ALA A 58 19.61 8.02 -20.25
CA ALA A 58 19.93 7.43 -21.55
C ALA A 58 18.95 6.29 -21.85
N TYR A 59 18.43 6.25 -23.07
CA TYR A 59 17.61 5.16 -23.60
C TYR A 59 18.41 4.44 -24.68
N LEU A 60 18.59 3.12 -24.55
CA LEU A 60 19.42 2.33 -25.47
C LEU A 60 18.62 1.58 -26.53
N GLU A 61 17.30 1.56 -26.41
CA GLU A 61 16.40 0.92 -27.39
C GLU A 61 16.52 1.55 -28.78
N ASP A 62 16.81 2.85 -28.83
CA ASP A 62 16.82 3.65 -30.07
C ASP A 62 18.25 3.93 -30.60
N ASP A 63 19.24 4.19 -29.74
CA ASP A 63 20.59 4.61 -30.15
C ASP A 63 21.61 4.55 -29.00
N CYS A 64 22.59 3.64 -29.08
CA CYS A 64 23.66 3.51 -28.09
C CYS A 64 24.82 4.49 -28.31
N ASP A 65 24.92 5.11 -29.49
CA ASP A 65 26.03 5.99 -29.87
C ASP A 65 26.11 7.22 -28.96
N ARG A 66 25.01 7.57 -28.29
CA ARG A 66 24.93 8.74 -27.40
C ARG A 66 25.68 8.57 -26.09
N LEU A 67 25.66 7.37 -25.50
CA LEU A 67 26.52 7.09 -24.35
C LEU A 67 27.98 7.02 -24.77
N LEU A 68 28.25 6.44 -25.95
CA LEU A 68 29.59 6.37 -26.54
C LEU A 68 30.15 7.74 -26.93
N ALA A 69 29.27 8.72 -27.24
CA ALA A 69 29.64 10.09 -27.55
C ALA A 69 30.04 10.92 -26.32
N LEU A 70 29.78 10.44 -25.09
CA LEU A 70 30.22 11.14 -23.88
C LEU A 70 31.74 11.15 -23.82
N THR A 71 32.30 12.33 -23.60
CA THR A 71 33.76 12.49 -23.46
C THR A 71 34.24 11.97 -22.12
N THR A 72 35.53 11.64 -22.01
CA THR A 72 36.16 11.26 -20.73
C THR A 72 35.91 12.29 -19.61
N THR A 73 35.90 13.58 -19.94
CA THR A 73 35.62 14.66 -18.97
C THR A 73 34.16 14.63 -18.51
N ALA A 74 33.21 14.41 -19.42
CA ALA A 74 31.81 14.25 -19.06
C ALA A 74 31.61 13.03 -18.15
N ILE A 75 32.12 11.87 -18.56
CA ILE A 75 31.97 10.60 -17.83
C ILE A 75 32.58 10.70 -16.43
N SER A 76 33.82 11.18 -16.32
CA SER A 76 34.49 11.36 -15.01
C SER A 76 33.81 12.37 -14.09
N SER A 77 32.94 13.23 -14.64
CA SER A 77 32.19 14.25 -13.90
C SER A 77 30.80 13.81 -13.45
N LEU A 78 30.22 12.78 -14.10
CA LEU A 78 28.89 12.27 -13.80
C LEU A 78 28.73 11.88 -12.33
N THR A 79 27.64 12.34 -11.72
CA THR A 79 27.23 11.93 -10.36
C THR A 79 25.96 11.09 -10.38
N HIS A 80 25.06 11.30 -11.33
CA HIS A 80 23.81 10.55 -11.44
C HIS A 80 23.52 10.20 -12.91
N LEU A 81 23.42 8.90 -13.21
CA LEU A 81 23.08 8.40 -14.53
C LEU A 81 22.00 7.33 -14.41
N LYS A 82 20.92 7.47 -15.17
CA LYS A 82 19.94 6.42 -15.42
C LYS A 82 20.08 5.91 -16.84
N ILE A 83 20.10 4.59 -16.97
CA ILE A 83 20.16 3.89 -18.25
C ILE A 83 18.93 3.01 -18.35
N VAL A 84 18.13 3.24 -19.39
CA VAL A 84 16.98 2.43 -19.75
C VAL A 84 17.38 1.59 -20.96
N VAL A 85 17.65 0.31 -20.71
CA VAL A 85 17.94 -0.67 -21.77
C VAL A 85 16.63 -1.13 -22.41
N ASN A 86 15.64 -1.45 -21.57
CA ASN A 86 14.28 -1.81 -21.95
C ASN A 86 13.32 -1.51 -20.80
N GLN A 87 12.15 -0.93 -21.08
CA GLN A 87 11.16 -0.57 -20.04
C GLN A 87 9.72 -0.89 -20.47
N ASN A 88 9.09 -1.79 -19.73
CA ASN A 88 7.79 -2.38 -20.01
C ASN A 88 6.71 -2.07 -18.94
N SER A 89 7.00 -1.27 -17.91
CA SER A 89 6.03 -0.96 -16.83
C SER A 89 5.20 0.32 -17.01
N CYS A 90 4.18 0.45 -16.13
CA CYS A 90 3.34 1.58 -15.68
C CYS A 90 3.85 3.04 -15.75
N HIS A 91 5.08 3.29 -16.16
CA HIS A 91 5.61 4.63 -16.40
C HIS A 91 6.07 4.81 -17.85
N GLN A 92 5.59 3.98 -18.79
CA GLN A 92 5.65 4.37 -20.19
C GLN A 92 5.03 5.77 -20.28
N GLN A 93 5.80 6.70 -20.86
CA GLN A 93 5.33 8.05 -21.16
C GLN A 93 3.97 7.89 -21.81
N CYS A 94 2.93 8.43 -21.17
CA CYS A 94 1.57 8.39 -21.71
C CYS A 94 1.64 8.76 -23.19
N THR A 95 1.40 7.79 -24.07
CA THR A 95 1.60 7.96 -25.52
C THR A 95 0.66 9.03 -26.09
N GLN A 96 -0.43 9.34 -25.39
CA GLN A 96 -1.30 10.49 -25.67
C GLN A 96 -0.60 11.84 -25.48
N CYS A 97 0.40 11.93 -24.60
CA CYS A 97 1.25 13.13 -24.44
C CYS A 97 2.33 13.22 -25.54
N ILE A 98 2.63 12.12 -26.25
CA ILE A 98 3.66 12.10 -27.31
C ILE A 98 3.06 12.48 -28.67
N ASN A 99 1.81 12.09 -28.95
CA ASN A 99 1.17 12.31 -30.24
C ASN A 99 0.30 13.57 -30.32
N SER A 100 0.02 14.23 -29.20
CA SER A 100 -0.53 15.58 -29.23
C SER A 100 0.60 16.55 -29.61
N ARG A 101 0.57 17.05 -30.85
CA ARG A 101 1.27 18.28 -31.23
C ARG A 101 0.65 19.42 -30.44
N ILE A 102 1.02 19.55 -29.17
CA ILE A 102 0.72 20.73 -28.37
C ILE A 102 1.77 21.75 -28.80
N GLU A 103 1.36 22.62 -29.73
CA GLU A 103 1.94 23.96 -29.81
C GLU A 103 1.82 24.58 -28.43
N ASP A 104 2.97 24.87 -27.81
CA ASP A 104 3.26 25.68 -26.62
C ASP A 104 2.27 25.70 -25.43
N SER A 105 2.81 25.66 -24.21
CA SER A 105 2.18 26.15 -22.96
C SER A 105 1.34 25.20 -22.07
N SER A 106 1.48 23.86 -22.10
CA SER A 106 0.96 23.10 -20.94
C SER A 106 1.75 21.85 -20.58
N LEU A 107 2.82 22.06 -19.79
CA LEU A 107 3.43 21.03 -18.93
C LEU A 107 2.50 20.58 -17.79
N TYR A 108 1.34 21.21 -17.66
CA TYR A 108 0.16 20.63 -17.02
C TYR A 108 -0.69 19.95 -18.09
N CYS A 109 -0.52 18.64 -18.29
CA CYS A 109 -1.78 17.91 -18.48
C CYS A 109 -2.59 18.22 -17.21
N TYR A 110 -3.67 18.99 -17.34
CA TYR A 110 -4.66 19.16 -16.26
C TYR A 110 -5.35 17.84 -15.93
N HIS A 111 -5.20 16.83 -16.79
CA HIS A 111 -5.04 15.47 -16.32
C HIS A 111 -3.66 15.37 -15.69
N GLN A 112 -3.52 15.72 -14.40
CA GLN A 112 -2.48 15.04 -13.63
C GLN A 112 -2.66 13.57 -14.04
N PRO A 113 -1.67 12.89 -14.64
CA PRO A 113 -1.67 11.46 -14.46
C PRO A 113 -1.54 11.40 -12.95
N THR A 114 -2.67 11.25 -12.24
CA THR A 114 -2.70 10.47 -11.03
C THR A 114 -1.85 9.29 -11.46
N PRO A 115 -0.64 9.14 -10.90
CA PRO A 115 0.19 8.03 -11.31
C PRO A 115 -0.65 6.82 -10.93
N GLU A 116 -1.45 6.30 -11.89
CA GLU A 116 -2.38 5.21 -11.66
C GLU A 116 -1.48 4.15 -11.05
N PRO A 117 -1.69 3.82 -9.77
CA PRO A 117 -0.63 3.50 -8.84
C PRO A 117 0.04 2.20 -9.23
N CYS A 118 0.98 2.21 -10.20
CA CYS A 118 1.39 1.03 -10.97
C CYS A 118 0.38 -0.09 -10.84
N ASP A 119 -0.83 0.18 -11.35
CA ASP A 119 -2.00 -0.59 -10.94
C ASP A 119 -1.71 -2.07 -11.17
N GLU A 120 -1.86 -2.87 -10.13
CA GLU A 120 -1.59 -4.31 -10.21
C GLU A 120 -2.47 -4.95 -11.29
N ASP A 121 -3.56 -4.30 -11.67
CA ASP A 121 -4.50 -4.70 -12.70
C ASP A 121 -3.91 -4.54 -14.11
N ALA A 122 -3.18 -3.45 -14.39
CA ALA A 122 -2.42 -3.31 -15.64
C ALA A 122 -1.28 -4.34 -15.73
N SER A 123 -0.84 -4.87 -14.57
CA SER A 123 0.18 -5.90 -14.52
C SER A 123 -0.31 -7.32 -14.73
N GLN A 124 -1.61 -7.56 -14.70
CA GLN A 124 -2.20 -8.88 -14.87
C GLN A 124 -2.83 -9.05 -16.26
N ALA A 125 -3.36 -7.98 -16.85
CA ALA A 125 -4.15 -8.01 -18.09
C ALA A 125 -3.41 -8.42 -19.38
N ALA A 126 -2.08 -8.56 -19.36
CA ALA A 126 -1.36 -8.98 -20.55
C ALA A 126 -0.05 -9.71 -20.21
N ASP A 127 0.05 -10.97 -20.63
CA ASP A 127 1.33 -11.66 -20.82
C ASP A 127 2.25 -10.95 -21.83
N GLN A 128 1.70 -9.96 -22.55
CA GLN A 128 2.43 -9.07 -23.43
C GLN A 128 2.45 -7.66 -22.83
N PRO A 129 3.62 -7.06 -22.58
CA PRO A 129 3.68 -5.68 -22.10
C PRO A 129 2.87 -4.75 -23.01
N PRO A 130 2.18 -3.74 -22.45
CA PRO A 130 1.18 -2.96 -23.15
C PRO A 130 1.67 -2.33 -24.46
N ASN A 131 2.99 -2.13 -24.66
CA ASN A 131 3.54 -1.68 -25.95
C ASN A 131 4.97 -2.17 -26.25
N GLY A 132 5.49 -3.21 -25.58
CA GLY A 132 6.92 -3.55 -25.67
C GLY A 132 7.21 -5.05 -25.66
N ARG A 133 8.21 -5.47 -26.43
CA ARG A 133 8.68 -6.87 -26.43
C ARG A 133 9.49 -7.11 -25.15
N LEU A 134 9.17 -8.15 -24.38
CA LEU A 134 10.06 -8.57 -23.29
C LEU A 134 11.36 -9.08 -23.88
N LEU A 135 12.49 -8.61 -23.35
CA LEU A 135 13.80 -9.12 -23.77
C LEU A 135 13.94 -10.57 -23.31
N THR A 136 14.29 -11.44 -24.25
CA THR A 136 14.60 -12.85 -23.98
C THR A 136 15.97 -13.19 -24.54
N SER A 137 16.68 -14.09 -23.87
CA SER A 137 17.98 -14.59 -24.28
C SER A 137 17.96 -15.47 -25.52
N SER A 138 16.76 -15.79 -26.02
CA SER A 138 16.54 -16.53 -27.27
C SER A 138 16.36 -15.63 -28.50
N ASP A 139 16.23 -14.31 -28.29
CA ASP A 139 15.95 -13.36 -29.35
C ASP A 139 17.23 -12.69 -29.87
N THR A 140 17.48 -12.77 -31.17
CA THR A 140 18.68 -12.20 -31.80
C THR A 140 18.74 -10.68 -31.73
N THR A 141 17.59 -9.99 -31.75
CA THR A 141 17.55 -8.53 -31.55
C THR A 141 17.89 -8.13 -30.12
N THR A 142 17.63 -9.02 -29.15
CA THR A 142 18.04 -8.82 -27.76
C THR A 142 19.57 -8.98 -27.60
N GLU A 143 20.21 -9.84 -28.39
CA GLU A 143 21.66 -10.04 -28.36
C GLU A 143 22.43 -8.78 -28.78
N SER A 144 22.07 -8.15 -29.89
CA SER A 144 22.70 -6.89 -30.33
C SER A 144 22.52 -5.76 -29.32
N LEU A 145 21.35 -5.68 -28.68
CA LEU A 145 21.10 -4.71 -27.60
C LEU A 145 22.03 -4.96 -26.40
N PHE A 146 22.26 -6.23 -26.01
CA PHE A 146 23.19 -6.56 -24.94
C PHE A 146 24.66 -6.32 -25.29
N GLU A 147 25.06 -6.49 -26.55
CA GLU A 147 26.39 -6.11 -27.03
C GLU A 147 26.61 -4.60 -26.98
N ASN A 148 25.61 -3.82 -27.41
CA ASN A 148 25.67 -2.37 -27.32
C ASN A 148 25.70 -1.90 -25.87
N TRP A 149 24.89 -2.52 -24.99
CA TRP A 149 24.92 -2.27 -23.55
C TRP A 149 26.30 -2.54 -22.95
N ARG A 150 26.91 -3.69 -23.28
CA ARG A 150 28.28 -4.00 -22.85
C ARG A 150 29.27 -2.93 -23.31
N SER A 151 29.22 -2.55 -24.59
CA SER A 151 30.11 -1.53 -25.17
C SER A 151 29.96 -0.18 -24.46
N ALA A 152 28.72 0.22 -24.14
CA ALA A 152 28.46 1.44 -23.38
C ALA A 152 29.07 1.37 -21.97
N ILE A 153 28.96 0.24 -21.28
CA ILE A 153 29.57 0.06 -19.95
C ILE A 153 31.09 0.03 -20.00
N GLU A 154 31.70 -0.57 -21.02
CA GLU A 154 33.15 -0.54 -21.24
C GLU A 154 33.66 0.90 -21.45
N HIS A 155 32.91 1.70 -22.22
CA HIS A 155 33.24 3.12 -22.42
C HIS A 155 33.12 3.92 -21.12
N LEU A 156 32.05 3.70 -20.35
CA LEU A 156 31.87 4.33 -19.05
C LEU A 156 32.98 3.93 -18.07
N SER A 157 33.29 2.64 -17.95
CA SER A 157 34.28 2.13 -16.99
C SER A 157 35.68 2.67 -17.23
N ALA A 158 36.05 2.94 -18.48
CA ALA A 158 37.36 3.50 -18.83
C ALA A 158 37.62 4.90 -18.24
N SER A 159 36.56 5.67 -17.96
CA SER A 159 36.66 7.08 -17.54
C SER A 159 36.00 7.40 -16.20
N LEU A 160 35.21 6.48 -15.64
CA LEU A 160 34.52 6.70 -14.37
C LEU A 160 35.49 6.68 -13.18
N LEU A 161 35.25 7.60 -12.23
CA LEU A 161 35.97 7.64 -10.96
C LEU A 161 35.27 6.76 -9.91
N PRO A 162 36.01 5.95 -9.13
CA PRO A 162 35.43 5.15 -8.06
C PRO A 162 34.73 5.99 -6.97
N GLY A 163 33.52 5.59 -6.59
CA GLY A 163 32.70 6.16 -5.53
C GLY A 163 32.02 7.47 -5.88
N ARG A 164 31.92 7.81 -7.17
CA ARG A 164 31.33 9.09 -7.63
C ARG A 164 29.94 8.96 -8.23
N LEU A 165 29.70 7.90 -8.99
CA LEU A 165 28.48 7.72 -9.77
C LEU A 165 27.42 6.95 -8.97
N THR A 166 26.22 7.51 -8.88
CA THR A 166 24.97 6.79 -8.63
C THR A 166 24.38 6.34 -9.95
N LEU A 167 24.29 5.02 -10.16
CA LEU A 167 23.81 4.42 -11.41
C LEU A 167 22.44 3.77 -11.21
N SER A 168 21.49 4.09 -12.07
CA SER A 168 20.19 3.41 -12.14
C SER A 168 20.06 2.66 -13.47
N VAL A 169 19.79 1.36 -13.44
CA VAL A 169 19.62 0.53 -14.65
C VAL A 169 18.21 -0.07 -14.66
N VAL A 170 17.47 0.20 -15.74
CA VAL A 170 16.15 -0.39 -16.01
C VAL A 170 16.25 -1.26 -17.26
N CYS A 171 16.05 -2.56 -17.10
CA CYS A 171 16.03 -3.51 -18.20
C CYS A 171 15.04 -4.63 -17.89
N ASP A 172 13.79 -4.47 -18.31
CA ASP A 172 12.77 -5.48 -18.06
C ASP A 172 12.96 -6.70 -18.98
N VAL A 173 13.46 -7.79 -18.44
CA VAL A 173 13.54 -9.09 -19.13
C VAL A 173 12.28 -9.91 -18.89
N ALA A 174 12.07 -10.95 -19.70
CA ALA A 174 11.00 -11.91 -19.46
C ALA A 174 11.12 -12.55 -18.06
N HIS A 175 9.97 -12.74 -17.41
CA HIS A 175 9.89 -13.10 -15.98
C HIS A 175 10.70 -14.36 -15.63
N ASP A 176 10.70 -15.36 -16.50
CA ASP A 176 11.40 -16.64 -16.28
C ASP A 176 12.80 -16.70 -16.91
N ASP A 177 13.25 -15.64 -17.59
CA ASP A 177 14.53 -15.62 -18.30
C ASP A 177 15.67 -15.06 -17.44
N LEU A 178 16.10 -15.88 -16.46
CA LEU A 178 17.26 -15.57 -15.63
C LEU A 178 18.56 -15.41 -16.46
N LYS A 179 18.65 -16.02 -17.65
CA LYS A 179 19.83 -15.90 -18.53
C LYS A 179 19.90 -14.50 -19.12
N ALA A 180 18.79 -13.95 -19.61
CA ALA A 180 18.71 -12.57 -20.06
C ALA A 180 19.09 -11.61 -18.92
N GLY A 181 18.54 -11.80 -17.72
CA GLY A 181 18.91 -11.00 -16.55
C GLY A 181 20.42 -11.01 -16.26
N LYS A 182 21.09 -12.17 -16.41
CA LYS A 182 22.55 -12.28 -16.24
C LYS A 182 23.33 -11.51 -17.29
N LEU A 183 22.88 -11.52 -18.54
CA LEU A 183 23.50 -10.76 -19.63
C LEU A 183 23.40 -9.25 -19.37
N VAL A 184 22.31 -8.79 -18.77
CA VAL A 184 22.14 -7.38 -18.35
C VAL A 184 23.14 -6.99 -17.26
N VAL A 185 23.28 -7.77 -16.20
CA VAL A 185 24.12 -7.36 -15.06
C VAL A 185 25.61 -7.67 -15.25
N ALA A 186 25.98 -8.60 -16.15
CA ALA A 186 27.37 -9.02 -16.32
C ALA A 186 28.34 -7.87 -16.67
N PRO A 187 28.01 -6.92 -17.58
CA PRO A 187 28.88 -5.78 -17.86
C PRO A 187 29.14 -4.90 -16.63
N MET A 188 28.25 -4.86 -15.64
CA MET A 188 28.40 -4.02 -14.46
C MET A 188 29.62 -4.39 -13.60
N ALA A 189 30.14 -5.62 -13.74
CA ALA A 189 31.39 -6.05 -13.12
C ALA A 189 32.62 -5.29 -13.60
N LEU A 190 32.53 -4.62 -14.76
CA LEU A 190 33.61 -3.81 -15.34
C LEU A 190 33.67 -2.41 -14.71
N LEU A 191 32.58 -1.95 -14.09
CA LEU A 191 32.51 -0.62 -13.50
C LEU A 191 33.42 -0.52 -12.26
N PRO A 192 34.06 0.64 -12.04
CA PRO A 192 34.68 0.91 -10.74
C PRO A 192 33.60 0.94 -9.64
N ARG A 193 34.03 0.94 -8.37
CA ARG A 193 33.12 1.08 -7.22
C ARG A 193 32.14 2.23 -7.47
N LEU A 194 30.84 1.98 -7.41
CA LEU A 194 29.81 3.02 -7.50
C LEU A 194 29.53 3.64 -6.12
N ASP A 195 29.01 4.87 -6.10
CA ASP A 195 28.50 5.51 -4.87
C ASP A 195 27.21 4.78 -4.41
N ASP A 196 26.27 4.68 -5.35
CA ASP A 196 25.05 3.90 -5.19
C ASP A 196 24.65 3.22 -6.52
N CYS A 197 23.81 2.21 -6.42
CA CYS A 197 23.39 1.43 -7.58
C CYS A 197 21.96 0.92 -7.41
N HIS A 198 21.13 1.17 -8.42
CA HIS A 198 19.74 0.73 -8.48
C HIS A 198 19.56 -0.10 -9.74
N ILE A 199 19.00 -1.31 -9.61
CA ILE A 199 18.82 -2.21 -10.75
C ILE A 199 17.39 -2.71 -10.73
N ARG A 200 16.74 -2.68 -11.90
CA ARG A 200 15.46 -3.33 -12.15
C ARG A 200 15.58 -4.22 -13.37
N LEU A 201 15.33 -5.51 -13.16
CA LEU A 201 15.41 -6.56 -14.18
C LEU A 201 14.04 -7.05 -14.65
N SER A 202 12.97 -6.72 -13.93
CA SER A 202 11.62 -7.05 -14.37
C SER A 202 10.62 -6.10 -13.75
N TRP A 203 9.56 -5.87 -14.49
CA TRP A 203 8.43 -5.06 -14.10
C TRP A 203 7.46 -5.81 -13.15
N ARG A 204 7.63 -7.12 -12.97
CA ARG A 204 6.99 -7.92 -11.92
C ARG A 204 8.01 -8.38 -10.88
N ALA A 205 7.59 -8.60 -9.64
CA ALA A 205 8.45 -9.19 -8.62
C ALA A 205 8.86 -10.61 -9.03
N ASN A 206 10.13 -10.95 -8.89
CA ASN A 206 10.65 -12.30 -9.16
C ASN A 206 11.85 -12.55 -8.25
N ALA A 207 11.76 -13.50 -7.33
CA ALA A 207 12.78 -13.70 -6.30
C ALA A 207 14.18 -14.00 -6.87
N LYS A 208 14.27 -14.74 -7.98
CA LYS A 208 15.57 -15.09 -8.61
C LYS A 208 16.20 -13.87 -9.27
N LEU A 209 15.43 -13.10 -10.03
CA LEU A 209 15.90 -11.85 -10.64
C LEU A 209 16.19 -10.77 -9.60
N GLN A 210 15.42 -10.69 -8.50
CA GLN A 210 15.71 -9.79 -7.38
C GLN A 210 17.03 -10.14 -6.70
N GLN A 211 17.30 -11.42 -6.46
CA GLN A 211 18.58 -11.85 -5.92
C GLN A 211 19.72 -11.51 -6.87
N LEU A 212 19.55 -11.77 -8.18
CA LEU A 212 20.54 -11.40 -9.20
C LEU A 212 20.82 -9.88 -9.22
N ALA A 213 19.78 -9.05 -9.15
CA ALA A 213 19.92 -7.60 -9.06
C ALA A 213 20.63 -7.19 -7.75
N ARG A 214 20.34 -7.86 -6.63
CA ARG A 214 21.00 -7.60 -5.34
C ARG A 214 22.49 -7.91 -5.40
N ASP A 215 22.84 -9.08 -5.90
CA ASP A 215 24.24 -9.52 -6.04
C ASP A 215 25.02 -8.54 -6.93
N ALA A 216 24.41 -8.08 -8.02
CA ALA A 216 25.00 -7.10 -8.93
C ALA A 216 25.18 -5.71 -8.28
N VAL A 217 24.20 -5.23 -7.50
CA VAL A 217 24.31 -3.98 -6.74
C VAL A 217 25.42 -4.08 -5.68
N GLU A 218 25.48 -5.17 -4.92
CA GLU A 218 26.50 -5.39 -3.90
C GLU A 218 27.91 -5.43 -4.50
N GLN A 219 28.06 -6.13 -5.64
CA GLN A 219 29.29 -6.18 -6.41
C GLN A 219 29.70 -4.79 -6.92
N ALA A 220 28.79 -4.08 -7.57
CA ALA A 220 29.07 -2.76 -8.16
C ALA A 220 29.44 -1.71 -7.11
N ARG A 221 28.90 -1.83 -5.89
CA ARG A 221 29.25 -0.95 -4.75
C ARG A 221 30.48 -1.41 -3.98
N CYS A 222 31.10 -2.52 -4.38
CA CYS A 222 32.20 -3.16 -3.65
C CYS A 222 31.88 -3.34 -2.16
N ILE A 223 30.62 -3.62 -1.83
CA ILE A 223 30.23 -3.99 -0.47
C ILE A 223 30.76 -5.40 -0.31
N ALA A 224 31.98 -5.51 0.21
CA ALA A 224 32.56 -6.80 0.54
C ALA A 224 31.64 -7.44 1.57
N LEU A 225 30.79 -8.38 1.13
CA LEU A 225 30.17 -9.31 2.04
C LEU A 225 31.33 -9.90 2.84
N PRO A 226 31.32 -9.78 4.18
CA PRO A 226 32.36 -10.39 4.98
C PRO A 226 32.41 -11.85 4.54
N LYS A 227 33.51 -12.25 3.88
CA LYS A 227 33.71 -13.62 3.40
C LYS A 227 33.39 -14.47 4.60
N SER A 228 32.34 -15.27 4.50
CA SER A 228 31.75 -16.03 5.61
C SER A 228 32.86 -16.83 6.28
N THR A 229 33.57 -16.22 7.23
CA THR A 229 34.49 -16.90 8.11
C THR A 229 33.59 -17.82 8.89
N ALA A 230 33.82 -19.12 8.74
CA ALA A 230 32.95 -20.19 9.21
C ALA A 230 32.20 -19.74 10.47
N PRO A 231 30.85 -19.73 10.46
CA PRO A 231 30.06 -19.09 11.48
C PRO A 231 30.55 -19.56 12.84
N SER A 232 31.05 -18.63 13.67
CA SER A 232 31.34 -18.94 15.06
C SER A 232 30.07 -19.57 15.63
N SER A 233 30.17 -20.78 16.16
CA SER A 233 29.08 -21.76 16.33
C SER A 233 27.91 -21.34 17.24
N SER A 234 27.80 -20.07 17.62
CA SER A 234 26.64 -19.53 18.31
C SER A 234 26.38 -18.09 17.89
N SER A 235 25.19 -17.83 17.34
CA SER A 235 24.68 -16.46 17.17
C SER A 235 24.63 -15.77 18.53
N PRO A 236 25.23 -14.58 18.70
CA PRO A 236 25.15 -13.81 19.94
C PRO A 236 23.72 -13.55 20.40
N LEU A 237 22.78 -13.44 19.44
CA LEU A 237 21.37 -13.20 19.72
C LEU A 237 20.77 -14.29 20.61
N LEU A 238 21.04 -15.57 20.32
CA LEU A 238 20.47 -16.71 21.06
C LEU A 238 21.03 -16.88 22.48
N ARG A 239 22.10 -16.16 22.82
CA ARG A 239 22.65 -16.12 24.19
C ARG A 239 21.91 -15.12 25.09
N LEU A 240 21.11 -14.23 24.50
CA LEU A 240 20.34 -13.25 25.26
C LEU A 240 19.11 -13.92 25.91
N PRO A 241 18.70 -13.45 27.10
CA PRO A 241 17.40 -13.77 27.69
C PRO A 241 16.26 -13.57 26.68
N ARG A 242 15.23 -14.41 26.77
CA ARG A 242 14.10 -14.42 25.82
C ARG A 242 13.44 -13.06 25.71
N GLU A 243 13.30 -12.35 26.82
CA GLU A 243 12.67 -11.04 26.91
C GLU A 243 13.42 -10.00 26.07
N LEU A 244 14.76 -10.02 26.12
CA LEU A 244 15.60 -9.15 25.31
C LEU A 244 15.54 -9.55 23.83
N ARG A 245 15.47 -10.85 23.51
CA ARG A 245 15.31 -11.31 22.13
C ARG A 245 13.99 -10.84 21.54
N LEU A 246 12.87 -11.00 22.25
CA LEU A 246 11.56 -10.50 21.84
C LEU A 246 11.56 -8.98 21.67
N ARG A 247 12.17 -8.25 22.60
CA ARG A 247 12.29 -6.79 22.51
C ARG A 247 13.11 -6.37 21.29
N ILE A 248 14.23 -7.02 21.01
CA ILE A 248 15.04 -6.76 19.80
C ILE A 248 14.21 -7.04 18.55
N LEU A 249 13.51 -8.18 18.50
CA LEU A 249 12.65 -8.55 17.36
C LEU A 249 11.52 -7.55 17.13
N ALA A 250 10.97 -6.93 18.19
CA ALA A 250 9.96 -5.88 18.07
C ALA A 250 10.48 -4.57 17.44
N TYR A 251 11.80 -4.36 17.38
CA TYR A 251 12.44 -3.25 16.66
C TYR A 251 12.95 -3.65 15.26
N THR A 252 12.43 -4.74 14.70
CA THR A 252 12.72 -5.17 13.32
C THR A 252 11.49 -5.00 12.43
N ASP A 253 11.63 -5.31 11.14
CA ASP A 253 10.54 -5.31 10.16
C ASP A 253 9.43 -6.36 10.45
N LEU A 254 9.52 -7.11 11.56
CA LEU A 254 8.42 -7.94 12.06
C LEU A 254 7.24 -7.10 12.53
N VAL A 255 7.48 -5.85 12.91
CA VAL A 255 6.41 -4.88 13.20
C VAL A 255 6.34 -3.94 12.03
N THR A 256 5.20 -3.91 11.32
CA THR A 256 5.09 -3.04 10.16
C THR A 256 5.12 -1.58 10.62
N PRO A 257 5.55 -0.64 9.76
CA PRO A 257 5.68 0.76 10.13
C PRO A 257 4.39 1.43 10.65
N ILE A 258 3.23 0.85 10.33
CA ILE A 258 1.91 1.30 10.80
C ILE A 258 1.23 0.26 11.72
N ARG A 259 1.94 -0.81 12.08
CA ARG A 259 1.43 -1.99 12.81
C ARG A 259 0.20 -2.63 12.17
N GLU A 260 0.05 -2.54 10.86
CA GLU A 260 -1.00 -3.20 10.10
C GLU A 260 -0.42 -4.11 9.03
N VAL A 261 -1.01 -5.29 8.92
CA VAL A 261 -0.71 -6.31 7.92
C VAL A 261 -2.03 -6.68 7.25
N SER A 262 -2.15 -6.39 5.96
CA SER A 262 -3.28 -6.83 5.16
C SER A 262 -2.98 -8.17 4.50
N TRP A 263 -4.02 -8.97 4.36
CA TRP A 263 -3.99 -10.28 3.73
C TRP A 263 -5.31 -10.51 2.98
N ASP A 264 -5.26 -10.85 1.70
CA ASP A 264 -6.43 -10.90 0.81
C ASP A 264 -6.72 -12.27 0.21
N GLY A 265 -6.06 -13.34 0.69
CA GLY A 265 -6.33 -14.74 0.32
C GLY A 265 -5.98 -15.17 -1.09
N GLU A 266 -6.13 -14.29 -2.07
CA GLU A 266 -6.07 -14.59 -3.49
C GLU A 266 -4.77 -14.11 -4.17
N THR A 267 -3.99 -13.23 -3.53
CA THR A 267 -2.66 -12.84 -4.05
C THR A 267 -1.59 -13.93 -3.94
N TYR A 268 -1.97 -15.20 -3.76
CA TYR A 268 -1.06 -16.31 -4.11
C TYR A 268 -0.99 -16.41 -5.65
N LYS A 269 -0.49 -15.34 -6.28
CA LYS A 269 -0.22 -15.26 -7.72
C LYS A 269 0.84 -16.31 -8.05
N ALA A 270 0.86 -16.72 -9.30
CA ALA A 270 1.83 -17.68 -9.85
C ALA A 270 3.31 -17.31 -9.61
N ASP A 271 3.61 -16.08 -9.19
CA ASP A 271 4.96 -15.58 -8.91
C ASP A 271 5.53 -16.00 -7.54
N GLY A 272 4.72 -16.61 -6.67
CA GLY A 272 5.17 -17.09 -5.35
C GLY A 272 5.54 -15.98 -4.36
N SER A 273 5.10 -14.74 -4.60
CA SER A 273 5.24 -13.64 -3.65
C SER A 273 4.34 -13.85 -2.41
N SER A 274 4.72 -13.28 -1.28
CA SER A 274 3.99 -13.45 -0.02
C SER A 274 2.70 -12.62 -0.02
N ASN A 275 1.57 -13.25 0.32
CA ASN A 275 0.25 -12.60 0.44
C ASN A 275 0.15 -11.52 1.55
N TYR A 276 1.23 -11.28 2.31
CA TYR A 276 1.26 -10.25 3.33
C TYR A 276 1.75 -8.94 2.74
N HIS A 277 0.92 -7.92 2.82
CA HIS A 277 1.26 -6.60 2.34
C HIS A 277 0.84 -5.54 3.37
N SER A 278 1.64 -4.50 3.55
CA SER A 278 1.28 -3.36 4.40
C SER A 278 0.60 -2.31 3.53
N TRP A 279 -0.67 -2.53 3.20
CA TRP A 279 -1.49 -1.52 2.56
C TRP A 279 -2.45 -0.94 3.58
N HIS A 280 -2.40 0.38 3.72
CA HIS A 280 -3.46 1.10 4.41
C HIS A 280 -4.48 1.44 3.36
N ARG A 281 -5.46 0.57 3.17
CA ARG A 281 -6.65 0.86 2.36
C ARG A 281 -7.66 1.65 3.20
N ALA A 282 -7.16 2.61 3.98
CA ALA A 282 -8.05 3.55 4.62
C ALA A 282 -8.48 4.54 3.55
N GLY A 283 -9.71 4.36 3.07
CA GLY A 283 -10.32 5.19 2.04
C GLY A 283 -10.09 4.66 0.64
N PHE A 284 -11.07 3.93 0.13
CA PHE A 284 -11.46 4.11 -1.26
C PHE A 284 -11.77 5.61 -1.47
N VAL A 285 -11.24 6.19 -2.56
CA VAL A 285 -11.71 7.40 -3.26
C VAL A 285 -11.86 8.69 -2.41
N ASN A 286 -10.75 9.38 -2.17
CA ASN A 286 -10.67 10.77 -2.65
C ASN A 286 -9.21 11.24 -2.67
N GLU A 287 -8.65 11.32 -3.87
CA GLU A 287 -7.31 11.84 -4.14
C GLU A 287 -7.14 13.31 -3.73
N THR A 288 -8.24 14.01 -3.44
CA THR A 288 -8.28 15.45 -3.18
C THR A 288 -7.92 15.87 -1.75
N LEU A 289 -7.92 14.95 -0.77
CA LEU A 289 -7.59 15.28 0.64
C LEU A 289 -6.50 14.41 1.27
N ALA A 290 -5.89 13.51 0.49
CA ALA A 290 -4.93 12.52 0.96
C ALA A 290 -3.52 13.07 1.29
N ARG A 291 -3.43 14.15 2.09
CA ARG A 291 -2.24 14.33 2.91
C ARG A 291 -2.35 13.35 4.06
N CYS A 292 -1.55 12.27 4.04
CA CYS A 292 -1.38 11.41 5.21
C CYS A 292 -1.25 12.33 6.46
N ARG A 293 -1.87 12.00 7.59
CA ARG A 293 -1.61 12.77 8.83
C ARG A 293 -0.10 12.81 9.07
N SER A 294 0.40 13.88 9.69
CA SER A 294 1.84 14.12 9.87
C SER A 294 2.56 13.00 10.65
N ASP A 295 1.84 12.30 11.52
CA ASP A 295 2.26 11.09 12.24
C ASP A 295 2.27 9.84 11.34
N HIS A 296 1.28 9.69 10.45
CA HIS A 296 1.18 8.59 9.47
C HIS A 296 2.14 8.76 8.28
N HIS A 297 2.69 9.97 8.08
CA HIS A 297 3.65 10.26 7.01
C HIS A 297 4.90 9.38 7.08
N TYR A 298 5.31 8.94 8.27
CA TYR A 298 6.42 8.00 8.41
C TYR A 298 6.06 6.64 7.79
N GLY A 299 4.90 6.09 8.12
CA GLY A 299 4.38 4.85 7.53
C GLY A 299 4.18 4.93 6.01
N CYS A 300 3.70 6.07 5.51
CA CYS A 300 3.49 6.29 4.07
C CYS A 300 4.80 6.19 3.25
N GLN A 301 5.99 6.28 3.87
CA GLN A 301 7.27 6.05 3.16
C GLN A 301 7.50 4.61 2.74
N PHE A 302 6.84 3.67 3.39
CA PHE A 302 7.05 2.24 3.19
C PHE A 302 6.00 1.60 2.28
N LYS A 303 5.15 2.40 1.62
CA LYS A 303 4.08 1.90 0.75
C LYS A 303 4.27 2.24 -0.71
N SER A 304 4.66 3.49 -0.96
CA SER A 304 4.68 4.05 -2.31
C SER A 304 6.01 4.73 -2.56
N CYS A 305 7.11 3.96 -2.51
CA CYS A 305 8.43 4.52 -2.82
C CYS A 305 8.48 5.15 -4.22
N TRP A 306 7.55 4.79 -5.13
CA TRP A 306 7.38 5.42 -6.44
C TRP A 306 6.66 6.78 -6.40
N SER A 307 5.85 7.09 -5.39
CA SER A 307 5.09 8.34 -5.33
C SER A 307 5.86 9.49 -4.67
N ARG A 308 6.93 9.16 -3.92
CA ARG A 308 7.72 10.13 -3.17
C ARG A 308 8.67 10.93 -4.06
N GLY A 309 8.31 12.21 -4.26
CA GLY A 309 9.21 13.28 -4.69
C GLY A 309 9.21 13.57 -6.19
N SER A 310 8.78 14.77 -6.58
CA SER A 310 8.84 15.27 -7.96
C SER A 310 10.23 15.17 -8.58
N ALA A 311 11.29 15.35 -7.80
CA ALA A 311 12.67 15.30 -8.29
C ALA A 311 13.19 13.88 -8.61
N ASP A 312 12.71 12.84 -7.93
CA ASP A 312 13.19 11.45 -8.11
C ASP A 312 12.23 10.57 -8.95
N ARG A 313 11.05 11.09 -9.33
CA ARG A 313 10.08 10.40 -10.21
C ARG A 313 10.69 9.88 -11.52
N TYR A 314 11.77 10.51 -11.97
CA TYR A 314 12.43 10.21 -13.24
C TYR A 314 13.32 8.97 -13.17
N ILE A 315 13.69 8.51 -11.97
CA ILE A 315 14.46 7.29 -11.79
C ILE A 315 13.60 6.08 -12.19
N GLY A 316 12.27 6.18 -12.10
CA GLY A 316 11.33 5.07 -12.37
C GLY A 316 11.13 4.21 -11.11
N CYS A 317 10.18 3.28 -11.14
CA CYS A 317 9.86 2.49 -9.96
C CYS A 317 10.88 1.34 -9.77
N PHE A 318 11.67 1.43 -8.70
CA PHE A 318 12.59 0.38 -8.20
C PHE A 318 12.05 -0.29 -6.92
N CYS A 319 10.73 -0.33 -6.76
CA CYS A 319 10.08 -0.98 -5.63
C CYS A 319 10.36 -2.50 -5.65
N SER A 320 11.13 -3.02 -4.70
CA SER A 320 11.42 -4.45 -4.60
C SER A 320 10.19 -5.30 -4.26
N VAL A 321 9.11 -4.68 -3.77
CA VAL A 321 7.84 -5.38 -3.52
C VAL A 321 7.08 -5.61 -4.83
N ARG A 322 7.19 -4.69 -5.79
CA ARG A 322 6.40 -4.72 -7.05
C ARG A 322 7.18 -5.20 -8.26
N HIS A 323 8.51 -5.08 -8.23
CA HIS A 323 9.38 -5.32 -9.37
C HIS A 323 10.51 -6.26 -8.99
N ALA A 324 11.14 -6.89 -9.98
CA ALA A 324 12.42 -7.54 -9.77
C ALA A 324 13.53 -6.50 -9.72
N ALA A 325 13.51 -5.70 -8.65
CA ALA A 325 14.34 -4.52 -8.50
C ALA A 325 15.00 -4.48 -7.12
N VAL A 326 16.14 -3.80 -7.07
CA VAL A 326 16.88 -3.47 -5.86
C VAL A 326 17.25 -1.99 -5.92
N SER A 327 16.97 -1.29 -4.82
CA SER A 327 17.33 0.10 -4.64
C SER A 327 17.51 0.39 -3.15
N SER A 328 18.57 1.12 -2.79
CA SER A 328 18.77 1.67 -1.44
C SER A 328 17.68 2.67 -1.02
N THR A 329 16.99 3.27 -1.99
CA THR A 329 15.89 4.23 -1.77
C THR A 329 14.53 3.55 -1.64
N CYS A 330 14.43 2.27 -2.02
CA CYS A 330 13.21 1.50 -1.81
C CYS A 330 13.08 1.18 -0.32
N ARG A 331 12.16 1.89 0.34
CA ARG A 331 11.76 1.61 1.72
C ARG A 331 10.48 0.80 1.80
N CYS A 332 9.98 0.24 0.70
CA CYS A 332 8.72 -0.50 0.78
C CYS A 332 8.86 -1.69 1.73
N TRP A 333 7.92 -1.82 2.66
CA TRP A 333 7.95 -2.92 3.62
C TRP A 333 7.68 -4.24 2.88
N SER A 334 8.48 -5.24 3.19
CA SER A 334 8.28 -6.62 2.78
C SER A 334 8.36 -7.52 4.01
N PRO A 335 7.60 -8.62 4.08
CA PRO A 335 7.71 -9.56 5.19
C PRO A 335 9.16 -9.99 5.43
N PRO A 336 9.68 -9.93 6.67
CA PRO A 336 11.07 -10.24 6.96
C PRO A 336 11.31 -11.76 7.03
N THR A 337 11.09 -12.45 5.90
CA THR A 337 11.28 -13.89 5.73
C THR A 337 12.58 -14.42 6.35
N PRO A 338 13.75 -13.74 6.24
CA PRO A 338 14.98 -14.23 6.86
C PRO A 338 14.89 -14.48 8.37
N LEU A 339 14.12 -13.68 9.13
CA LEU A 339 13.98 -13.84 10.58
C LEU A 339 13.23 -15.12 10.95
N PHE A 340 12.30 -15.56 10.09
CA PHE A 340 11.57 -16.82 10.27
C PHE A 340 12.41 -18.06 9.90
N LEU A 341 13.53 -17.89 9.17
CA LEU A 341 14.33 -18.99 8.63
C LEU A 341 15.64 -19.26 9.40
N VAL A 342 16.01 -18.46 10.41
CA VAL A 342 17.28 -18.60 11.12
C VAL A 342 17.39 -19.92 11.91
N CYS A 343 16.44 -20.17 12.82
CA CYS A 343 16.34 -21.40 13.60
C CYS A 343 14.93 -21.55 14.18
N ARG A 344 14.57 -22.75 14.69
CA ARG A 344 13.23 -23.00 15.25
C ARG A 344 12.86 -22.03 16.38
N SER A 345 13.75 -21.82 17.35
CA SER A 345 13.49 -20.93 18.48
C SER A 345 13.25 -19.49 18.04
N LEU A 346 14.07 -18.96 17.12
CA LEU A 346 13.89 -17.60 16.62
C LEU A 346 12.64 -17.49 15.74
N CYS A 347 12.30 -18.53 14.97
CA CYS A 347 11.07 -18.58 14.19
C CYS A 347 9.84 -18.43 15.09
N TYR A 348 9.76 -19.18 16.20
CA TYR A 348 8.65 -19.07 17.15
C TYR A 348 8.57 -17.69 17.82
N GLU A 349 9.71 -17.10 18.16
CA GLU A 349 9.75 -15.75 18.74
C GLU A 349 9.39 -14.66 17.72
N ALA A 350 9.86 -14.79 16.49
CA ALA A 350 9.52 -13.91 15.38
C ALA A 350 8.02 -13.98 15.06
N GLN A 351 7.45 -15.19 15.02
CA GLN A 351 6.00 -15.40 14.87
C GLN A 351 5.24 -14.75 16.03
N HIS A 352 5.67 -14.95 17.26
CA HIS A 352 5.03 -14.34 18.42
C HIS A 352 5.01 -12.81 18.30
N VAL A 353 6.14 -12.17 17.99
CA VAL A 353 6.22 -10.70 17.80
C VAL A 353 5.34 -10.27 16.63
N PHE A 354 5.47 -10.92 15.47
CA PHE A 354 4.72 -10.59 14.26
C PHE A 354 3.19 -10.63 14.50
N PHE A 355 2.68 -11.69 15.11
CA PHE A 355 1.24 -11.83 15.34
C PHE A 355 0.70 -11.00 16.52
N SER A 356 1.53 -10.70 17.52
CA SER A 356 1.10 -9.94 18.70
C SER A 356 1.25 -8.42 18.59
N SER A 357 2.13 -7.95 17.69
CA SER A 357 2.47 -6.53 17.57
C SER A 357 1.88 -5.87 16.32
N ASN A 358 1.17 -6.63 15.48
CA ASN A 358 0.48 -6.11 14.31
C ASN A 358 -1.02 -6.42 14.38
N ARG A 359 -1.81 -5.52 13.80
CA ARG A 359 -3.20 -5.68 13.43
C ARG A 359 -3.29 -6.37 12.07
N PHE A 360 -3.99 -7.50 12.04
CA PHE A 360 -4.20 -8.27 10.82
C PHE A 360 -5.55 -7.90 10.20
N ILE A 361 -5.54 -7.47 8.95
CA ILE A 361 -6.73 -7.10 8.19
C ILE A 361 -6.90 -8.14 7.08
N VAL A 362 -7.89 -8.99 7.23
CA VAL A 362 -8.20 -10.07 6.29
C VAL A 362 -9.32 -9.62 5.38
N HIS A 363 -9.01 -9.44 4.10
CA HIS A 363 -9.95 -9.00 3.10
C HIS A 363 -10.57 -10.19 2.37
N ASP A 364 -11.89 -10.31 2.37
CA ASP A 364 -12.62 -11.29 1.57
C ASP A 364 -12.91 -10.73 0.17
N HIS A 365 -11.89 -10.25 -0.54
CA HIS A 365 -12.08 -9.71 -1.89
C HIS A 365 -11.95 -10.81 -2.93
N VAL A 366 -12.87 -10.80 -3.89
CA VAL A 366 -12.72 -11.56 -5.13
C VAL A 366 -11.79 -10.76 -6.03
N TYR A 367 -10.55 -11.20 -6.18
CA TYR A 367 -9.71 -10.74 -7.28
C TYR A 367 -10.03 -11.67 -8.45
N THR A 368 -11.08 -11.35 -9.22
CA THR A 368 -11.24 -11.99 -10.52
C THR A 368 -10.04 -11.61 -11.36
N ASP A 369 -9.23 -12.59 -11.76
CA ASP A 369 -8.05 -12.43 -12.62
C ASP A 369 -8.40 -11.53 -13.81
N THR A 370 -7.94 -10.28 -13.76
CA THR A 370 -8.26 -9.18 -14.69
C THR A 370 -7.52 -9.32 -16.02
N ASN A 371 -7.26 -10.55 -16.47
CA ASN A 371 -6.73 -10.87 -17.79
C ASN A 371 -7.51 -10.20 -18.95
N SER A 372 -8.68 -9.60 -18.69
CA SER A 372 -9.49 -8.83 -19.65
C SER A 372 -9.32 -7.30 -19.61
N GLY A 373 -8.42 -6.73 -18.78
CA GLY A 373 -8.21 -5.27 -18.70
C GLY A 373 -9.46 -4.48 -18.29
N THR A 374 -10.49 -5.15 -17.79
CA THR A 374 -11.70 -4.54 -17.28
C THR A 374 -11.45 -4.25 -15.81
N ARG A 375 -11.40 -2.96 -15.44
CA ARG A 375 -11.38 -2.44 -14.05
C ARG A 375 -12.07 -3.41 -13.11
N MET A 376 -11.45 -3.74 -11.95
CA MET A 376 -12.01 -4.56 -10.85
C MET A 376 -13.47 -4.83 -11.14
N GLN A 377 -13.77 -5.94 -11.83
CA GLN A 377 -15.16 -6.24 -12.15
C GLN A 377 -15.80 -6.36 -10.79
N SER A 378 -16.56 -5.34 -10.48
CA SER A 378 -17.13 -5.17 -9.19
C SER A 378 -17.92 -6.44 -8.93
N THR A 379 -17.85 -6.96 -7.70
CA THR A 379 -18.56 -8.16 -7.25
C THR A 379 -20.05 -8.17 -7.63
N TRP A 380 -20.60 -7.02 -8.01
CA TRP A 380 -21.91 -6.79 -8.62
C TRP A 380 -22.28 -7.66 -9.83
N GLY A 381 -21.32 -8.26 -10.54
CA GLY A 381 -21.61 -9.18 -11.66
C GLY A 381 -21.77 -10.65 -11.25
N LEU A 382 -21.51 -10.99 -9.99
CA LEU A 382 -21.58 -12.36 -9.50
C LEU A 382 -23.01 -12.68 -9.05
N SER A 383 -23.56 -13.76 -9.58
CA SER A 383 -24.87 -14.30 -9.18
C SER A 383 -24.78 -15.22 -7.95
N THR A 384 -23.57 -15.59 -7.54
CA THR A 384 -23.31 -16.41 -6.36
C THR A 384 -21.94 -16.07 -5.76
N TYR A 385 -21.76 -16.36 -4.46
CA TYR A 385 -20.46 -16.26 -3.82
C TYR A 385 -19.45 -17.22 -4.49
N PRO A 386 -18.31 -16.72 -4.99
CA PRO A 386 -17.46 -17.50 -5.88
C PRO A 386 -16.51 -18.47 -5.17
N HIS A 387 -16.43 -18.44 -3.83
CA HIS A 387 -15.45 -19.22 -3.09
C HIS A 387 -16.10 -20.32 -2.24
N ALA A 388 -15.45 -21.48 -2.19
CA ALA A 388 -15.88 -22.58 -1.31
C ALA A 388 -15.55 -22.33 0.18
N ARG A 389 -14.65 -21.38 0.48
CA ARG A 389 -14.15 -21.04 1.83
C ARG A 389 -13.97 -19.54 1.92
N LEU A 390 -14.34 -18.95 3.06
CA LEU A 390 -14.05 -17.56 3.34
C LEU A 390 -12.53 -17.34 3.41
N THR A 391 -12.12 -16.14 3.03
CA THR A 391 -10.71 -15.73 3.12
C THR A 391 -10.24 -15.76 4.58
N ALA A 392 -11.05 -15.29 5.53
CA ALA A 392 -10.81 -15.41 6.97
C ALA A 392 -10.51 -16.86 7.40
N SER A 393 -11.22 -17.85 6.85
CA SER A 393 -10.97 -19.24 7.17
C SER A 393 -9.60 -19.73 6.71
N LYS A 394 -9.25 -19.42 5.45
CA LYS A 394 -7.94 -19.74 4.86
C LYS A 394 -6.81 -19.08 5.67
N PHE A 395 -7.00 -17.84 6.12
CA PHE A 395 -6.02 -17.15 6.97
C PHE A 395 -5.77 -17.92 8.26
N LEU A 396 -6.83 -18.18 9.01
CA LEU A 396 -6.76 -18.77 10.35
C LEU A 396 -6.34 -20.24 10.35
N ARG A 397 -6.68 -21.01 9.31
CA ARG A 397 -6.34 -22.44 9.22
C ARG A 397 -5.04 -22.72 8.48
N ASP A 398 -4.75 -21.97 7.42
CA ASP A 398 -3.72 -22.36 6.46
C ASP A 398 -2.48 -21.45 6.55
N LYS A 399 -2.62 -20.21 7.05
CA LYS A 399 -1.54 -19.21 7.05
C LYS A 399 -0.99 -18.90 8.43
N VAL A 400 -1.83 -18.84 9.46
CA VAL A 400 -1.37 -18.64 10.83
C VAL A 400 -0.95 -19.99 11.41
N PRO A 401 0.31 -20.17 11.84
CA PRO A 401 0.72 -21.40 12.52
C PRO A 401 -0.10 -21.61 13.80
N ASP A 402 -0.48 -22.86 14.09
CA ASP A 402 -1.30 -23.21 15.26
C ASP A 402 -0.78 -22.62 16.58
N ASN A 403 0.54 -22.67 16.80
CA ASN A 403 1.19 -22.13 17.98
C ASN A 403 1.21 -20.60 18.06
N SER A 404 0.77 -19.92 16.99
CA SER A 404 0.76 -18.46 16.85
C SER A 404 -0.64 -17.87 16.94
N LEU A 405 -1.71 -18.67 16.84
CA LEU A 405 -3.09 -18.21 16.97
C LEU A 405 -3.32 -17.48 18.31
N GLY A 406 -2.78 -17.99 19.40
CA GLY A 406 -2.85 -17.34 20.72
C GLY A 406 -2.03 -16.04 20.84
N SER A 407 -1.16 -15.76 19.86
CA SER A 407 -0.41 -14.51 19.81
C SER A 407 -1.17 -13.39 19.10
N ILE A 408 -2.21 -13.68 18.31
CA ILE A 408 -3.02 -12.65 17.66
C ILE A 408 -3.66 -11.76 18.73
N ARG A 409 -3.52 -10.45 18.58
CA ARG A 409 -4.11 -9.43 19.47
C ARG A 409 -5.18 -8.60 18.78
N PHE A 410 -5.07 -8.41 17.47
CA PHE A 410 -6.05 -7.66 16.70
C PHE A 410 -6.29 -8.35 15.35
N LEU A 411 -7.54 -8.72 15.09
CA LEU A 411 -8.00 -9.31 13.84
C LEU A 411 -9.19 -8.52 13.30
N GLU A 412 -9.08 -8.04 12.06
CA GLU A 412 -10.15 -7.39 11.33
C GLU A 412 -10.51 -8.23 10.10
N LEU A 413 -11.79 -8.50 9.93
CA LEU A 413 -12.34 -9.21 8.79
C LEU A 413 -13.13 -8.21 7.95
N THR A 414 -12.69 -7.97 6.73
CA THR A 414 -13.28 -6.97 5.83
C THR A 414 -13.89 -7.67 4.64
N PHE A 415 -15.19 -7.51 4.46
CA PHE A 415 -15.94 -8.04 3.33
C PHE A 415 -16.25 -6.91 2.35
N PRO A 416 -16.16 -7.12 1.03
CA PRO A 416 -16.63 -6.16 0.05
C PRO A 416 -18.15 -5.98 0.15
N ALA A 417 -18.63 -4.93 -0.50
CA ALA A 417 -20.04 -4.76 -0.74
C ALA A 417 -20.50 -5.80 -1.78
N TYR A 418 -20.86 -7.01 -1.34
CA TYR A 418 -21.45 -8.01 -2.23
C TYR A 418 -22.87 -7.60 -2.61
N SER A 419 -23.28 -7.95 -3.83
CA SER A 419 -24.70 -7.96 -4.19
C SER A 419 -25.45 -8.94 -3.29
N HIS A 420 -26.77 -8.77 -3.14
CA HIS A 420 -27.60 -9.68 -2.36
C HIS A 420 -27.51 -11.14 -2.83
N GLU A 421 -27.17 -11.37 -4.11
CA GLU A 421 -26.94 -12.70 -4.70
C GLU A 421 -25.53 -13.24 -4.47
N ALA A 422 -24.53 -12.37 -4.33
CA ALA A 422 -23.13 -12.74 -4.20
C ALA A 422 -22.69 -12.99 -2.75
N TRP A 423 -23.55 -12.78 -1.75
CA TRP A 423 -23.25 -13.18 -0.38
C TRP A 423 -23.18 -14.71 -0.26
N PRO A 424 -22.31 -15.25 0.61
CA PRO A 424 -22.27 -16.68 0.87
C PRO A 424 -23.62 -17.15 1.42
N ASP A 425 -24.19 -18.17 0.79
CA ASP A 425 -25.40 -18.84 1.25
C ASP A 425 -25.19 -19.34 2.70
N PRO A 426 -26.11 -19.03 3.64
CA PRO A 426 -26.10 -19.54 5.02
C PRO A 426 -25.88 -21.06 5.12
N ASP A 427 -26.43 -21.82 4.19
CA ASP A 427 -26.30 -23.29 4.12
C ASP A 427 -25.19 -23.74 3.15
N GLY A 428 -24.51 -22.77 2.54
CA GLY A 428 -23.44 -22.97 1.58
C GLY A 428 -22.16 -23.56 2.21
N PRO A 429 -21.24 -24.06 1.36
CA PRO A 429 -19.99 -24.64 1.82
C PRO A 429 -19.09 -23.63 2.56
N ALA A 430 -19.10 -22.36 2.15
CA ALA A 430 -18.28 -21.32 2.76
C ALA A 430 -18.66 -21.06 4.23
N ILE A 431 -19.95 -20.96 4.54
CA ILE A 431 -20.44 -20.76 5.92
C ILE A 431 -20.23 -22.01 6.77
N LYS A 432 -20.45 -23.21 6.21
CA LYS A 432 -20.16 -24.47 6.91
C LYS A 432 -18.68 -24.57 7.31
N GLU A 433 -17.78 -24.26 6.39
CA GLU A 433 -16.34 -24.28 6.67
C GLU A 433 -15.92 -23.14 7.61
N TRP A 434 -16.59 -21.99 7.58
CA TRP A 434 -16.40 -20.91 8.55
C TRP A 434 -16.76 -21.36 9.98
N ILE A 435 -17.89 -22.03 10.15
CA ILE A 435 -18.31 -22.63 11.44
C ILE A 435 -17.25 -23.61 11.93
N GLU A 436 -16.75 -24.48 11.06
CA GLU A 436 -15.68 -25.43 11.41
C GLU A 436 -14.35 -24.73 11.74
N THR A 437 -14.05 -23.61 11.09
CA THR A 437 -12.86 -22.81 11.38
C THR A 437 -12.97 -22.16 12.75
N ILE A 438 -14.10 -21.54 13.08
CA ILE A 438 -14.30 -20.93 14.38
C ILE A 438 -14.23 -21.97 15.50
N LYS A 439 -14.86 -23.15 15.31
CA LYS A 439 -14.72 -24.27 16.25
C LYS A 439 -13.26 -24.69 16.45
N HIS A 440 -12.48 -24.72 15.37
CA HIS A 440 -11.07 -25.12 15.41
C HIS A 440 -10.15 -24.12 16.11
N VAL A 441 -10.45 -22.82 16.05
CA VAL A 441 -9.60 -21.78 16.67
C VAL A 441 -10.05 -21.35 18.07
N ASN A 442 -11.26 -21.73 18.50
CA ASN A 442 -11.87 -21.25 19.75
C ASN A 442 -10.99 -21.52 20.99
N ASP A 443 -10.31 -22.66 21.07
CA ASP A 443 -9.42 -23.03 22.17
C ASP A 443 -7.97 -22.57 21.98
N LYS A 444 -7.64 -22.05 20.79
CA LYS A 444 -6.28 -21.62 20.42
C LYS A 444 -6.09 -20.11 20.50
N LEU A 445 -7.16 -19.33 20.36
CA LEU A 445 -7.12 -17.86 20.43
C LEU A 445 -7.01 -17.39 21.88
N ASN A 446 -6.23 -16.33 22.10
CA ASN A 446 -6.24 -15.59 23.36
C ASN A 446 -7.45 -14.63 23.37
N LYS A 447 -8.65 -15.18 23.54
CA LYS A 447 -9.92 -14.45 23.46
C LYS A 447 -9.97 -13.19 24.35
N PRO A 448 -9.49 -13.20 25.61
CA PRO A 448 -9.49 -12.00 26.45
C PRO A 448 -8.59 -10.88 25.93
N GLY A 449 -7.47 -11.25 25.29
CA GLY A 449 -6.51 -10.32 24.72
C GLY A 449 -6.77 -9.97 23.26
N LEU A 450 -7.76 -10.61 22.62
CA LEU A 450 -8.09 -10.41 21.21
C LEU A 450 -9.12 -9.28 21.06
N THR A 451 -8.84 -8.35 20.15
CA THR A 451 -9.84 -7.47 19.54
C THR A 451 -10.22 -8.06 18.19
N LEU A 452 -11.50 -8.40 18.04
CA LEU A 452 -12.05 -8.88 16.77
C LEU A 452 -12.95 -7.80 16.17
N ARG A 453 -12.77 -7.53 14.87
CA ARG A 453 -13.57 -6.55 14.15
C ARG A 453 -14.11 -7.15 12.86
N ILE A 454 -15.38 -6.88 12.57
CA ILE A 454 -16.00 -7.18 11.27
C ILE A 454 -16.39 -5.88 10.59
N ILE A 455 -16.02 -5.76 9.32
CA ILE A 455 -16.39 -4.64 8.47
C ILE A 455 -17.04 -5.19 7.22
N MET A 456 -18.28 -4.79 6.96
CA MET A 456 -18.92 -4.96 5.67
C MET A 456 -18.78 -3.63 4.93
N ALA A 457 -18.07 -3.62 3.80
CA ALA A 457 -17.83 -2.39 3.06
C ALA A 457 -19.14 -1.83 2.50
N ASP A 458 -19.25 -0.50 2.53
CA ASP A 458 -20.32 0.24 1.89
C ASP A 458 -20.00 0.46 0.40
N ALA A 459 -21.03 0.61 -0.41
CA ALA A 459 -21.00 0.48 -1.86
C ALA A 459 -21.01 1.81 -2.63
N ALA A 460 -20.85 2.92 -1.90
CA ALA A 460 -21.22 4.29 -2.25
C ALA A 460 -20.85 4.84 -3.65
N HIS A 461 -19.89 4.25 -4.39
CA HIS A 461 -19.39 4.87 -5.64
C HIS A 461 -19.29 3.98 -6.88
N SER A 462 -19.33 2.65 -6.78
CA SER A 462 -19.14 1.75 -7.94
C SER A 462 -20.28 0.75 -8.15
N ALA A 463 -21.32 0.80 -7.33
CA ALA A 463 -22.35 -0.23 -7.20
C ALA A 463 -23.74 0.15 -7.74
N GLN A 464 -23.84 1.29 -8.41
CA GLN A 464 -25.09 2.06 -8.38
C GLN A 464 -26.30 1.33 -8.98
N GLU A 465 -26.17 0.46 -9.98
CA GLU A 465 -27.38 -0.09 -10.63
C GLU A 465 -28.07 -1.20 -9.83
N THR A 466 -27.34 -2.19 -9.32
CA THR A 466 -27.95 -3.34 -8.62
C THR A 466 -28.40 -3.00 -7.21
N GLN A 467 -27.81 -1.98 -6.56
CA GLN A 467 -28.26 -1.53 -5.25
C GLN A 467 -29.44 -0.56 -5.28
N ARG A 468 -29.52 0.30 -6.30
CA ARG A 468 -30.69 1.19 -6.49
C ARG A 468 -31.99 0.42 -6.57
N THR A 469 -31.92 -0.76 -7.20
CA THR A 469 -33.04 -1.67 -7.41
C THR A 469 -33.24 -2.68 -6.27
N MET A 470 -32.51 -2.55 -5.16
CA MET A 470 -32.64 -3.46 -4.03
C MET A 470 -34.02 -3.29 -3.35
N THR A 471 -34.80 -4.36 -3.29
CA THR A 471 -36.06 -4.39 -2.54
C THR A 471 -35.80 -4.66 -1.06
N ASP A 472 -36.82 -4.46 -0.22
CA ASP A 472 -36.74 -4.81 1.20
C ASP A 472 -36.39 -6.28 1.41
N GLU A 473 -36.93 -7.20 0.59
CA GLU A 473 -36.60 -8.62 0.65
C GLU A 473 -35.12 -8.89 0.36
N ASN A 474 -34.54 -8.19 -0.62
CA ASN A 474 -33.11 -8.29 -0.93
C ASN A 474 -32.26 -7.74 0.22
N GLY A 475 -32.70 -6.65 0.86
CA GLY A 475 -32.08 -6.12 2.07
C GLY A 475 -32.07 -7.14 3.21
N GLU A 476 -33.19 -7.86 3.42
CA GLU A 476 -33.28 -8.92 4.41
C GLU A 476 -32.40 -10.14 4.07
N VAL A 477 -32.18 -10.46 2.79
CA VAL A 477 -31.19 -11.46 2.37
C VAL A 477 -29.78 -11.06 2.84
N VAL A 478 -29.40 -9.80 2.63
CA VAL A 478 -28.08 -9.30 3.06
C VAL A 478 -27.94 -9.31 4.58
N LYS A 479 -28.96 -8.88 5.33
CA LYS A 479 -28.94 -8.94 6.80
C LYS A 479 -28.84 -10.37 7.34
N ARG A 480 -29.50 -11.34 6.69
CA ARG A 480 -29.35 -12.77 7.01
C ARG A 480 -27.92 -13.22 6.76
N ALA A 481 -27.29 -12.82 5.66
CA ALA A 481 -25.89 -13.13 5.40
C ALA A 481 -24.95 -12.53 6.46
N TYR A 482 -25.17 -11.28 6.89
CA TYR A 482 -24.44 -10.69 8.02
C TYR A 482 -24.55 -11.56 9.27
N THR A 483 -25.78 -11.95 9.60
CA THR A 483 -26.06 -12.81 10.76
C THR A 483 -25.36 -14.17 10.63
N SER A 484 -25.38 -14.81 9.47
CA SER A 484 -24.72 -16.10 9.23
C SER A 484 -23.19 -16.05 9.35
N LEU A 485 -22.58 -14.90 9.06
CA LEU A 485 -21.14 -14.68 9.28
C LEU A 485 -20.80 -14.42 10.74
N ILE A 486 -21.67 -13.73 11.47
CA ILE A 486 -21.45 -13.29 12.85
C ILE A 486 -21.83 -14.38 13.87
N ASP A 487 -22.92 -15.12 13.67
CA ASP A 487 -23.44 -16.10 14.62
C ASP A 487 -22.38 -17.15 15.05
N PRO A 488 -21.52 -17.70 14.17
CA PRO A 488 -20.46 -18.61 14.59
C PRO A 488 -19.51 -18.02 15.63
N LEU A 489 -19.29 -16.69 15.62
CA LEU A 489 -18.42 -15.98 16.56
C LEU A 489 -18.99 -15.92 17.98
N ARG A 490 -20.29 -16.17 18.15
CA ARG A 490 -20.94 -16.25 19.46
C ARG A 490 -20.23 -17.23 20.40
N CYS A 491 -19.69 -18.33 19.88
CA CYS A 491 -18.95 -19.29 20.72
C CYS A 491 -17.59 -18.79 21.23
N LEU A 492 -17.05 -17.70 20.65
CA LEU A 492 -15.86 -17.02 21.17
C LEU A 492 -16.22 -16.13 22.35
N GLY A 493 -17.39 -15.49 22.31
CA GLY A 493 -17.89 -14.66 23.40
C GLY A 493 -18.57 -15.46 24.50
N GLN A 494 -19.15 -16.62 24.25
CA GLN A 494 -19.88 -17.39 25.25
C GLN A 494 -19.03 -18.54 25.81
N ASP A 495 -18.99 -18.68 27.14
CA ASP A 495 -18.02 -19.43 27.96
C ASP A 495 -18.07 -20.97 27.78
N CYS A 496 -17.90 -21.47 26.57
CA CYS A 496 -17.99 -22.91 26.32
C CYS A 496 -16.74 -23.67 26.83
N THR A 497 -15.55 -23.05 26.81
CA THR A 497 -14.26 -23.74 27.08
C THR A 497 -13.10 -22.81 27.54
N GLY A 498 -13.37 -21.70 28.23
CA GLY A 498 -12.31 -20.82 28.74
C GLY A 498 -12.77 -19.38 28.94
N GLU A 499 -11.81 -18.47 29.10
CA GLU A 499 -12.12 -17.04 29.18
C GLU A 499 -12.66 -16.54 27.83
N PRO A 500 -13.66 -15.65 27.84
CA PRO A 500 -14.38 -15.22 26.65
C PRO A 500 -13.67 -14.12 25.88
N LEU A 501 -14.18 -13.84 24.67
CA LEU A 501 -13.84 -12.64 23.91
C LEU A 501 -14.31 -11.40 24.67
N HIS A 502 -13.39 -10.48 24.92
CA HIS A 502 -13.68 -9.23 25.64
C HIS A 502 -14.03 -8.06 24.71
N ARG A 503 -13.58 -8.11 23.45
CA ARG A 503 -13.68 -6.98 22.52
C ARG A 503 -14.12 -7.46 21.15
N PHE A 504 -15.31 -7.03 20.75
CA PHE A 504 -15.86 -7.27 19.43
C PHE A 504 -16.53 -6.00 18.91
N TYR A 505 -16.26 -5.67 17.65
CA TYR A 505 -16.80 -4.48 16.98
C TYR A 505 -17.36 -4.87 15.61
N ALA A 506 -18.54 -4.34 15.29
CA ALA A 506 -19.19 -4.59 14.01
C ALA A 506 -19.46 -3.28 13.26
N HIS A 507 -19.12 -3.23 11.97
CA HIS A 507 -19.49 -2.15 11.06
C HIS A 507 -20.33 -2.74 9.93
N LEU A 508 -21.64 -2.58 10.06
CA LEU A 508 -22.65 -3.16 9.18
C LEU A 508 -23.46 -2.01 8.55
N PRO A 509 -23.23 -1.67 7.27
CA PRO A 509 -24.03 -0.66 6.58
C PRO A 509 -25.47 -1.17 6.40
N ASP A 510 -26.44 -0.25 6.35
CA ASP A 510 -27.82 -0.62 6.02
C ASP A 510 -27.83 -1.06 4.54
N PRO A 511 -28.19 -2.31 4.19
CA PRO A 511 -28.18 -2.74 2.79
C PRO A 511 -29.12 -1.91 1.92
N LEU A 512 -30.10 -1.24 2.52
CA LEU A 512 -31.04 -0.37 1.81
C LEU A 512 -30.56 1.09 1.69
N ALA A 513 -29.37 1.45 2.19
CA ALA A 513 -28.90 2.84 2.23
C ALA A 513 -28.86 3.53 0.86
N TRP A 514 -28.70 2.77 -0.23
CA TRP A 514 -28.56 3.28 -1.60
C TRP A 514 -29.71 2.87 -2.53
N THR A 515 -30.89 2.53 -1.98
CA THR A 515 -32.09 2.31 -2.80
C THR A 515 -32.58 3.63 -3.41
N GLU A 516 -33.32 3.57 -4.52
CA GLU A 516 -33.88 4.77 -5.16
C GLU A 516 -34.69 5.66 -4.18
N ALA A 517 -35.43 5.06 -3.26
CA ALA A 517 -36.19 5.79 -2.24
C ALA A 517 -35.29 6.56 -1.27
N ASN A 518 -34.18 5.96 -0.86
CA ASN A 518 -33.21 6.57 0.03
C ASN A 518 -32.29 7.56 -0.70
N GLU A 519 -31.95 7.34 -1.98
CA GLU A 519 -31.29 8.35 -2.82
C GLU A 519 -32.20 9.57 -3.05
N ALA A 520 -33.51 9.36 -3.26
CA ALA A 520 -34.47 10.46 -3.34
C ALA A 520 -34.53 11.25 -2.03
N LEU A 521 -34.52 10.56 -0.88
CA LEU A 521 -34.44 11.19 0.43
C LEU A 521 -33.12 11.94 0.64
N LEU A 522 -31.98 11.40 0.18
CA LEU A 522 -30.69 12.07 0.22
C LEU A 522 -30.71 13.36 -0.62
N ALA A 523 -31.37 13.35 -1.77
CA ALA A 523 -31.52 14.53 -2.61
C ALA A 523 -32.49 15.58 -2.03
N GLU A 524 -33.55 15.13 -1.33
CA GLU A 524 -34.56 16.01 -0.72
C GLU A 524 -34.09 16.60 0.62
N ASP A 525 -33.57 15.76 1.52
CA ASP A 525 -33.18 16.09 2.88
C ASP A 525 -31.97 15.22 3.32
N PRO A 526 -30.74 15.65 3.00
CA PRO A 526 -29.52 14.92 3.37
C PRO A 526 -29.41 14.65 4.88
N CYS A 527 -29.84 15.61 5.72
CA CYS A 527 -29.73 15.47 7.17
C CYS A 527 -30.61 14.33 7.68
N LYS A 528 -31.87 14.29 7.23
CA LYS A 528 -32.82 13.23 7.57
C LYS A 528 -32.39 11.87 7.01
N TYR A 529 -31.85 11.84 5.79
CA TYR A 529 -31.25 10.63 5.22
C TYR A 529 -30.14 10.10 6.12
N PHE A 530 -29.11 10.90 6.41
CA PHE A 530 -27.95 10.44 7.19
C PHE A 530 -28.33 10.06 8.61
N HIS A 531 -29.24 10.81 9.24
CA HIS A 531 -29.76 10.46 10.55
C HIS A 531 -30.48 9.10 10.54
N GLY A 532 -31.37 8.88 9.57
CA GLY A 532 -32.11 7.63 9.42
C GLY A 532 -31.21 6.42 9.15
N ILE A 533 -30.22 6.56 8.26
CA ILE A 533 -29.26 5.50 7.96
C ILE A 533 -28.37 5.21 9.17
N ASN A 534 -27.84 6.23 9.84
CA ASN A 534 -26.99 6.05 11.02
C ASN A 534 -27.73 5.31 12.15
N LEU A 535 -29.01 5.61 12.40
CA LEU A 535 -29.82 4.90 13.40
C LEU A 535 -29.98 3.41 13.07
N LYS A 536 -30.20 3.07 11.79
CA LYS A 536 -30.33 1.68 11.36
C LYS A 536 -29.00 0.92 11.43
N GLU A 537 -27.92 1.54 10.97
CA GLU A 537 -26.57 0.98 11.04
C GLU A 537 -26.11 0.79 12.49
N GLN A 538 -26.41 1.76 13.36
CA GLN A 538 -26.19 1.64 14.80
C GLN A 538 -26.95 0.44 15.36
N LYS A 539 -28.25 0.30 15.05
CA LYS A 539 -29.04 -0.85 15.51
C LYS A 539 -28.45 -2.19 15.04
N LEU A 540 -28.06 -2.30 13.77
CA LEU A 540 -27.40 -3.50 13.23
C LEU A 540 -26.10 -3.83 13.99
N ARG A 541 -25.28 -2.80 14.27
CA ARG A 541 -24.07 -2.93 15.08
C ARG A 541 -24.39 -3.45 16.48
N GLU A 542 -25.35 -2.84 17.18
CA GLU A 542 -25.71 -3.21 18.55
C GLU A 542 -26.22 -4.65 18.62
N GLU A 543 -27.08 -5.06 17.68
CA GLU A 543 -27.59 -6.44 17.57
C GLU A 543 -26.46 -7.44 17.35
N ALA A 544 -25.54 -7.15 16.43
CA ALA A 544 -24.39 -8.00 16.14
C ALA A 544 -23.42 -8.12 17.32
N GLU A 545 -23.12 -7.00 17.98
CA GLU A 545 -22.19 -6.99 19.12
C GLU A 545 -22.77 -7.70 20.34
N ARG A 546 -24.06 -7.51 20.63
CA ARG A 546 -24.76 -8.26 21.68
C ARG A 546 -24.85 -9.74 21.37
N LEU A 547 -25.07 -10.12 20.11
CA LEU A 547 -25.10 -11.52 19.70
C LEU A 547 -23.78 -12.24 20.04
N VAL A 548 -22.64 -11.58 19.81
CA VAL A 548 -21.31 -12.16 20.07
C VAL A 548 -20.93 -12.07 21.55
N LEU A 549 -20.99 -10.88 22.15
CA LEU A 549 -20.48 -10.63 23.51
C LEU A 549 -21.45 -11.05 24.62
N GLY A 550 -22.75 -11.12 24.32
CA GLY A 550 -23.84 -11.16 25.31
C GLY A 550 -24.15 -9.77 25.87
N ASP A 551 -25.38 -9.59 26.37
CA ASP A 551 -25.87 -8.28 26.84
C ASP A 551 -24.98 -7.68 27.94
N GLU A 552 -24.64 -8.45 28.98
CA GLU A 552 -23.86 -7.94 30.12
C GLU A 552 -22.50 -7.36 29.70
N ARG A 553 -21.80 -8.02 28.78
CA ARG A 553 -20.47 -7.58 28.36
C ARG A 553 -20.52 -6.50 27.30
N TYR A 554 -21.53 -6.52 26.44
CA TYR A 554 -21.84 -5.39 25.58
C TYR A 554 -22.04 -4.12 26.42
N GLU A 555 -22.92 -4.18 27.43
CA GLU A 555 -23.15 -3.05 28.34
C GLU A 555 -21.89 -2.67 29.13
N LYS A 556 -21.02 -3.62 29.48
CA LYS A 556 -19.73 -3.31 30.11
C LYS A 556 -18.75 -2.62 29.16
N GLN A 557 -18.71 -3.03 27.88
CA GLN A 557 -17.86 -2.44 26.85
C GLN A 557 -18.28 -0.99 26.57
N TRP A 558 -19.59 -0.72 26.54
CA TRP A 558 -20.15 0.60 26.21
C TRP A 558 -20.46 1.49 27.42
N GLY A 559 -20.76 0.90 28.59
CA GLY A 559 -21.19 1.59 29.81
C GLY A 559 -20.14 2.50 30.43
N PHE A 560 -18.85 2.34 30.08
CA PHE A 560 -17.80 3.29 30.47
C PHE A 560 -17.86 4.63 29.71
N ALA A 561 -18.60 4.71 28.60
CA ALA A 561 -18.81 5.98 27.89
C ALA A 561 -19.91 6.84 28.54
N GLY A 562 -20.80 6.23 29.34
CA GLY A 562 -21.89 6.89 30.05
C GLY A 562 -21.50 7.39 31.44
N VAL A 563 -20.26 7.88 31.62
CA VAL A 563 -19.94 8.65 32.84
C VAL A 563 -20.83 9.89 32.81
N ASP A 564 -21.88 9.83 33.63
CA ASP A 564 -22.75 10.94 33.98
C ASP A 564 -21.90 12.20 34.12
N VAL A 565 -22.04 13.10 33.15
CA VAL A 565 -21.60 14.49 33.32
C VAL A 565 -22.57 15.06 34.35
N GLY A 566 -22.24 14.83 35.63
CA GLY A 566 -23.05 15.20 36.76
C GLY A 566 -23.42 16.67 36.67
N HIS A 567 -24.66 16.93 36.25
CA HIS A 567 -25.33 18.21 36.43
C HIS A 567 -25.48 18.41 37.94
N THR A 568 -24.43 18.92 38.55
CA THR A 568 -24.42 19.45 39.91
C THR A 568 -24.81 20.91 39.82
N GLY A 569 -26.11 21.17 39.97
CA GLY A 569 -26.70 22.50 40.10
C GLY A 569 -28.18 22.43 39.70
N GLY A 570 -29.16 22.44 40.60
CA GLY A 570 -29.25 23.22 41.83
C GLY A 570 -29.88 24.57 41.50
N GLY A 571 -31.20 24.61 41.38
CA GLY A 571 -31.95 25.84 41.12
C GLY A 571 -33.43 25.60 40.90
N GLU A 572 -34.20 25.52 41.99
CA GLU A 572 -35.66 25.64 41.95
C GLU A 572 -36.02 27.07 41.50
N GLY A 573 -36.49 27.20 40.26
CA GLY A 573 -37.10 28.41 39.73
C GLY A 573 -38.31 28.03 38.88
N LYS A 574 -39.50 28.13 39.47
CA LYS A 574 -40.75 28.23 38.72
C LYS A 574 -40.69 29.54 37.93
N ASP A 575 -40.88 29.49 36.62
CA ASP A 575 -41.50 30.57 35.85
C ASP A 575 -41.97 30.04 34.48
N ASP A 576 -42.85 30.84 33.90
CA ASP A 576 -43.93 30.49 32.97
C ASP A 576 -43.53 29.92 31.59
N TYR A 577 -44.46 29.11 31.08
CA TYR A 577 -44.50 28.60 29.71
C TYR A 577 -44.50 29.75 28.68
N HIS A 578 -43.38 29.91 27.97
CA HIS A 578 -43.35 30.52 26.64
C HIS A 578 -42.91 29.47 25.61
N ASP A 579 -43.80 29.22 24.66
CA ASP A 579 -43.64 28.39 23.47
C ASP A 579 -42.86 29.18 22.41
N ASP A 580 -41.53 29.18 22.54
CA ASP A 580 -40.62 29.73 21.53
C ASP A 580 -39.84 28.59 20.87
N GLY A 581 -39.89 28.57 19.54
CA GLY A 581 -39.43 27.51 18.65
C GLY A 581 -38.07 26.92 19.03
N ARG A 582 -38.09 25.61 19.29
CA ARG A 582 -36.91 24.78 19.55
C ARG A 582 -35.90 24.89 18.41
N SER A 583 -34.71 25.33 18.78
CA SER A 583 -33.50 25.27 17.98
C SER A 583 -32.93 23.85 17.95
N ASP A 584 -32.92 23.23 16.77
CA ASP A 584 -32.15 22.02 16.43
C ASP A 584 -30.63 22.29 16.33
N LYS A 585 -30.07 23.21 17.13
CA LYS A 585 -28.67 23.64 16.99
C LYS A 585 -27.69 22.95 17.94
N ASP A 586 -28.16 22.19 18.92
CA ASP A 586 -27.28 21.65 19.97
C ASP A 586 -26.64 20.29 19.64
N ASN A 587 -27.08 19.61 18.57
CA ASN A 587 -26.45 18.35 18.12
C ASN A 587 -25.38 18.54 17.03
N ASP A 588 -25.36 19.67 16.32
CA ASP A 588 -24.36 19.96 15.28
C ASP A 588 -22.98 20.37 15.86
N TYR A 589 -22.94 20.80 17.13
CA TYR A 589 -21.69 21.22 17.78
C TYR A 589 -20.86 20.04 18.32
N ALA A 590 -21.50 18.94 18.76
CA ALA A 590 -20.78 17.81 19.38
C ALA A 590 -19.94 16.99 18.38
N ILE A 591 -20.35 16.93 17.11
CA ILE A 591 -19.70 16.12 16.07
C ILE A 591 -18.46 16.84 15.50
N ASN A 592 -18.52 18.18 15.38
CA ASN A 592 -17.40 18.99 14.90
C ASN A 592 -16.25 19.10 15.93
N GLU A 593 -16.57 19.11 17.23
CA GLU A 593 -15.55 19.23 18.30
C GLU A 593 -14.81 17.90 18.56
N ALA A 594 -15.50 16.76 18.42
CA ALA A 594 -14.91 15.42 18.50
C ALA A 594 -13.93 15.15 17.35
N SER A 595 -14.22 15.69 16.15
CA SER A 595 -13.37 15.63 14.96
C SER A 595 -12.01 16.30 15.19
N GLY A 596 -12.00 17.53 15.72
CA GLY A 596 -10.76 18.28 15.98
C GLY A 596 -9.88 17.64 17.06
N THR A 597 -10.47 17.11 18.13
CA THR A 597 -9.74 16.45 19.22
C THR A 597 -9.19 15.07 18.81
N LEU A 598 -9.91 14.29 18.00
CA LEU A 598 -9.37 13.03 17.44
C LEU A 598 -8.19 13.26 16.48
N LEU A 599 -8.27 14.33 15.69
CA LEU A 599 -7.25 14.72 14.72
C LEU A 599 -6.02 15.35 15.37
N ALA A 600 -6.11 15.77 16.63
CA ALA A 600 -4.98 16.29 17.40
C ALA A 600 -4.19 15.18 18.12
N LYS A 601 -4.77 13.98 18.30
CA LYS A 601 -4.12 12.91 19.08
C LYS A 601 -2.84 12.39 18.44
N THR A 602 -1.78 12.24 19.23
CA THR A 602 -0.51 11.62 18.83
C THR A 602 -0.59 10.10 18.83
N LEU A 603 0.34 9.41 18.16
CA LEU A 603 0.40 7.95 18.14
C LEU A 603 0.54 7.35 19.55
N GLU A 604 1.25 8.04 20.45
CA GLU A 604 1.40 7.63 21.85
C GLU A 604 0.07 7.70 22.61
N GLU A 605 -0.75 8.72 22.36
CA GLU A 605 -2.08 8.86 22.97
C GLU A 605 -3.05 7.79 22.46
N TRP A 606 -2.91 7.38 21.18
CA TRP A 606 -3.64 6.23 20.65
C TRP A 606 -3.16 4.90 21.23
N ASP A 607 -1.84 4.70 21.35
CA ASP A 607 -1.25 3.54 22.02
C ASP A 607 -1.67 3.48 23.51
N GLU A 608 -1.83 4.63 24.17
CA GLU A 608 -2.36 4.74 25.53
C GLU A 608 -3.85 4.47 25.60
N ASP A 609 -4.67 5.04 24.72
CA ASP A 609 -6.10 4.74 24.66
C ASP A 609 -6.36 3.24 24.40
N GLU A 610 -5.56 2.62 23.53
CA GLU A 610 -5.61 1.18 23.26
C GLU A 610 -5.22 0.36 24.50
N LYS A 611 -4.20 0.80 25.27
CA LYS A 611 -3.83 0.19 26.56
C LYS A 611 -4.89 0.42 27.63
N GLU A 612 -5.55 1.56 27.63
CA GLU A 612 -6.59 1.97 28.57
C GLU A 612 -7.96 1.42 28.23
N LEU A 613 -8.07 0.58 27.20
CA LEU A 613 -9.33 -0.04 26.77
C LEU A 613 -10.39 0.97 26.32
N LYS A 614 -10.00 2.19 25.97
CA LYS A 614 -10.90 3.11 25.30
C LYS A 614 -11.11 2.57 23.88
N GLU A 615 -12.37 2.55 23.42
CA GLU A 615 -12.63 2.36 22.00
C GLU A 615 -11.72 3.36 21.26
N PRO A 616 -10.96 2.94 20.23
CA PRO A 616 -10.34 3.89 19.35
C PRO A 616 -11.50 4.67 18.73
N LYS A 617 -11.82 5.85 19.29
CA LYS A 617 -13.04 6.65 19.04
C LYS A 617 -13.26 7.08 17.57
N GLY A 618 -12.45 6.55 16.67
CA GLY A 618 -12.75 6.42 15.28
C GLY A 618 -11.63 5.59 14.67
N SER A 619 -11.94 4.40 14.15
CA SER A 619 -11.18 3.95 13.00
C SER A 619 -11.25 5.04 11.94
N TYR A 620 -10.16 5.29 11.20
CA TYR A 620 -10.13 6.22 10.07
C TYR A 620 -11.38 6.08 9.18
N TRP A 621 -11.89 4.84 9.03
CA TRP A 621 -13.13 4.53 8.32
C TRP A 621 -14.39 5.21 8.88
N LEU A 622 -14.63 5.18 10.19
CA LEU A 622 -15.77 5.84 10.81
C LEU A 622 -15.69 7.36 10.66
N PHE A 623 -14.50 7.93 10.88
CA PHE A 623 -14.26 9.35 10.70
C PHE A 623 -14.45 9.79 9.24
N PHE A 624 -13.90 9.05 8.28
CA PHE A 624 -13.99 9.39 6.85
C PHE A 624 -15.39 9.17 6.29
N HIS A 625 -16.08 8.11 6.71
CA HIS A 625 -17.47 7.84 6.37
C HIS A 625 -18.39 8.93 6.95
N HIS A 626 -18.17 9.36 8.20
CA HIS A 626 -18.86 10.52 8.76
C HIS A 626 -18.49 11.84 8.05
N LEU A 627 -17.23 12.07 7.65
CA LEU A 627 -16.85 13.28 6.92
C LEU A 627 -17.52 13.36 5.54
N LEU A 628 -17.47 12.27 4.77
CA LEU A 628 -18.14 12.16 3.47
C LEU A 628 -19.67 12.32 3.60
N ARG A 629 -20.26 11.80 4.68
CA ARG A 629 -21.69 11.92 4.96
C ARG A 629 -22.09 13.30 5.53
N SER A 630 -21.19 14.03 6.19
CA SER A 630 -21.50 15.33 6.80
C SER A 630 -21.61 16.49 5.82
N GLY A 631 -21.24 16.31 4.54
CA GLY A 631 -21.22 17.39 3.55
C GLY A 631 -20.24 18.52 3.88
N ALA A 632 -19.36 18.34 4.86
CA ALA A 632 -18.32 19.30 5.24
C ALA A 632 -17.17 19.41 4.23
N LEU A 633 -17.28 18.71 3.09
CA LEU A 633 -16.32 18.66 1.98
C LEU A 633 -16.97 19.00 0.65
#